data_AF-A0A917IH05-F1
#
_entry.id   AF-A0A917IH05-F1
#
_cell.length_a   1.000
_cell.length_b   1.000
_cell.length_c   1.000
_cell.angle_alpha   90.00
_cell.angle_beta   90.00
_cell.angle_gamma   90.00
#
_symmetry.space_group_name_H-M   'P 1'
#
loop_
_entity.id
_entity.type
_entity.pdbx_description
1 polymer ?
#
loop_
_entity_poly.entity_id
_entity_poly.type
_entity_poly.pdbx_seq_one_letter_code
_entity_poly.pdbx_strand_id
1 'polypeptide(L)' 'MTTDLLGAELTEEEAHLMRLYGELKLLVARPGLAPATRAAALAALAPIAVAVTDLGLAFEHLIDVGA' A
#
# COMPACT_ATOMS: atom_id res chain seq x y z
N MET A 1 -6.50 -2.38 10.49
CA MET A 1 -5.96 -3.63 11.03
C MET A 1 -4.84 -3.28 11.98
N THR A 2 -4.74 -3.98 13.12
CA THR A 2 -3.65 -3.85 14.10
C THR A 2 -2.79 -5.11 14.20
N THR A 3 -3.15 -6.16 13.47
CA THR A 3 -2.43 -7.43 13.39
C THR A 3 -2.02 -7.75 11.96
N ASP A 4 -0.98 -8.56 11.81
CA ASP A 4 -0.56 -9.16 10.53
C ASP A 4 -1.50 -10.31 10.10
N LEU A 5 -1.16 -10.98 8.99
CA LEU A 5 -1.93 -12.11 8.46
C LEU A 5 -1.78 -13.41 9.28
N LEU A 6 -0.82 -13.47 10.21
CA LEU A 6 -0.61 -14.60 11.12
C LEU A 6 -1.25 -14.36 12.51
N GLY A 7 -1.82 -13.18 12.74
CA GLY A 7 -2.47 -12.79 13.98
C GLY A 7 -1.52 -12.21 15.03
N ALA A 8 -0.29 -11.85 14.67
CA ALA A 8 0.61 -11.12 15.54
C ALA A 8 0.29 -9.62 15.52
N GLU A 9 0.46 -8.94 16.66
CA GLU A 9 0.36 -7.47 16.73
C GLU A 9 1.47 -6.83 15.89
N LEU A 10 1.11 -5.77 15.17
CA LEU A 10 2.06 -5.01 14.38
C LEU A 10 3.05 -4.26 15.28
N THR A 11 4.32 -4.26 14.87
CA THR A 11 5.31 -3.30 15.36
C THR A 11 4.93 -1.87 14.95
N GLU A 12 5.56 -0.88 15.58
CA GLU A 12 5.33 0.53 15.24
C GLU A 12 5.71 0.82 13.78
N GLU A 13 6.80 0.21 13.31
CA GLU A 13 7.31 0.34 11.94
C GLU A 13 6.36 -0.30 10.91
N GLU A 14 5.85 -1.51 11.18
CA GLU A 14 4.86 -2.17 10.31
C GLU A 14 3.55 -1.39 10.27
N ALA A 15 3.09 -0.90 11.43
CA ALA A 15 1.91 -0.06 11.49
C ALA A 15 2.12 1.25 10.71
N HIS A 16 3.32 1.83 10.74
CA HIS A 16 3.66 3.02 9.94
C HIS A 16 3.69 2.71 8.43
N LEU A 17 4.31 1.59 8.04
CA LEU A 17 4.32 1.12 6.65
C LEU A 17 2.89 0.93 6.12
N MET A 18 2.02 0.30 6.91
CA MET A 18 0.62 0.10 6.54
C MET A 18 -0.16 1.42 6.39
N ARG A 19 0.16 2.45 7.17
CA ARG A 19 -0.41 3.80 6.98
C ARG A 19 0.04 4.40 5.64
N LEU A 20 1.33 4.36 5.33
CA LEU A 20 1.86 4.85 4.05
C LEU A 20 1.27 4.10 2.85
N TYR A 21 1.17 2.77 2.95
CA TYR A 21 0.52 1.93 1.93
C TYR A 21 -0.93 2.37 1.70
N GLY A 22 -1.70 2.53 2.78
CA GLY A 22 -3.09 2.99 2.71
C GLY A 22 -3.24 4.39 2.10
N GLU A 23 -2.43 5.34 2.53
CA GLU A 23 -2.45 6.72 2.01
C GLU A 23 -2.09 6.77 0.53
N LEU A 24 -1.12 5.96 0.09
CA LEU A 24 -0.71 5.92 -1.31
C LEU A 24 -1.78 5.29 -2.21
N LYS A 25 -2.44 4.22 -1.74
CA LYS A 25 -3.64 3.67 -2.40
C LYS A 25 -4.74 4.72 -2.56
N LEU A 26 -5.01 5.50 -1.50
CA LEU A 26 -5.98 6.59 -1.56
C LEU A 26 -5.56 7.69 -2.54
N LEU A 27 -4.26 8.01 -2.63
CA LEU A 27 -3.74 9.01 -3.55
C LEU A 27 -3.94 8.60 -5.01
N VAL A 28 -3.58 7.36 -5.39
CA VAL A 28 -3.71 6.88 -6.78
C VAL A 28 -5.17 6.73 -7.23
N ALA A 29 -6.09 6.55 -6.29
CA ALA A 29 -7.52 6.48 -6.55
C ALA A 29 -8.18 7.87 -6.75
N ARG A 30 -7.44 8.99 -6.57
CA ARG A 30 -8.02 10.33 -6.75
C ARG A 30 -8.22 10.65 -8.23
N PRO A 31 -9.45 11.02 -8.66
CA PRO A 31 -9.74 11.30 -10.07
C PRO A 31 -9.09 12.58 -10.59
N GLY A 32 -8.73 13.52 -9.71
CA GLY A 32 -8.12 14.80 -10.07
C GLY A 32 -6.59 14.80 -10.16
N LEU A 33 -5.94 13.64 -10.00
CA LEU A 33 -4.48 13.57 -10.05
C LEU A 33 -4.00 13.74 -11.49
N ALA A 34 -3.02 14.63 -11.72
CA ALA A 34 -2.39 14.76 -13.02
C ALA A 34 -1.81 13.40 -13.47
N PRO A 35 -1.91 13.03 -14.76
CA PRO A 35 -1.50 11.69 -15.21
C PRO A 35 -0.07 11.31 -14.83
N ALA A 36 0.89 12.23 -14.96
CA ALA A 36 2.28 12.01 -14.57
C ALA A 36 2.42 11.74 -13.07
N THR A 37 1.67 12.45 -12.23
CA THR A 37 1.65 12.25 -10.78
C THR A 37 1.01 10.90 -10.42
N ARG A 38 -0.06 10.49 -11.10
CA ARG A 38 -0.67 9.16 -10.90
C ARG A 38 0.32 8.05 -11.25
N ALA A 39 1.01 8.16 -12.39
CA ALA A 39 2.02 7.19 -12.80
C ALA A 39 3.17 7.09 -11.78
N ALA A 40 3.68 8.23 -11.29
CA ALA A 40 4.72 8.24 -10.25
C ALA A 40 4.24 7.61 -8.93
N ALA A 41 3.00 7.90 -8.51
CA ALA A 41 2.43 7.32 -7.30
C ALA A 41 2.21 5.81 -7.43
N LEU A 42 1.76 5.31 -8.60
CA LEU A 42 1.68 3.88 -8.88
C LEU A 42 3.07 3.21 -8.87
N ALA A 43 4.09 3.87 -9.42
CA ALA A 43 5.46 3.38 -9.40
C ALA A 43 6.05 3.30 -7.97
N ALA A 44 5.65 4.21 -7.07
CA ALA A 44 5.99 4.14 -5.66
C ALA A 44 5.18 3.07 -4.90
N LEU A 45 3.92 2.85 -5.29
CA LEU A 45 3.02 1.89 -4.64
C LEU A 45 3.49 0.45 -4.84
N ALA A 46 4.00 0.12 -6.02
CA ALA A 46 4.44 -1.22 -6.36
C ALA A 46 5.47 -1.81 -5.37
N PRO A 47 6.64 -1.18 -5.10
CA PRO A 47 7.61 -1.71 -4.15
C PRO A 47 7.09 -1.74 -2.70
N ILE A 48 6.23 -0.80 -2.30
CA ILE A 48 5.62 -0.80 -0.96
C ILE A 48 4.67 -1.98 -0.80
N ALA A 49 3.84 -2.28 -1.81
CA ALA A 49 2.93 -3.42 -1.77
C ALA A 49 3.66 -4.76 -1.71
N VAL A 50 4.82 -4.86 -2.39
CA VAL A 50 5.71 -6.03 -2.27
C VAL A 50 6.22 -6.17 -0.84
N ALA A 51 6.72 -5.10 -0.21
CA ALA A 51 7.20 -5.14 1.18
C ALA A 51 6.09 -5.51 2.18
N VAL A 52 4.89 -4.96 2.01
CA VAL A 52 3.70 -5.28 2.82
C VAL A 52 3.32 -6.76 2.69
N THR A 53 3.45 -7.33 1.49
CA THR A 53 3.18 -8.75 1.24
C THR A 53 4.26 -9.65 1.82
N ASP A 54 5.54 -9.29 1.64
CA ASP A 54 6.70 -10.05 2.11
C ASP A 54 6.74 -10.15 3.63
N LEU A 55 6.40 -9.06 4.32
CA LEU A 55 6.24 -9.01 5.77
C LEU A 55 4.96 -9.71 6.28
N GLY A 56 4.11 -10.22 5.39
CA GLY A 56 2.87 -10.88 5.77
C GLY A 56 1.82 -9.93 6.40
N LEU A 57 1.86 -8.64 6.09
CA LEU A 57 0.96 -7.64 6.70
C LEU A 57 -0.39 -7.57 5.98
N ALA A 58 -0.37 -7.62 4.64
CA ALA A 58 -1.55 -7.71 3.81
C ALA A 58 -1.22 -8.35 2.46
N PHE A 59 -2.19 -9.03 1.87
CA PHE A 59 -2.09 -9.60 0.53
C PHE A 59 -3.22 -9.06 -0.34
N GLU A 60 -2.84 -8.31 -1.38
CA GLU A 60 -3.77 -7.72 -2.35
C GLU A 60 -3.13 -7.78 -3.74
N HIS A 61 -3.92 -8.06 -4.77
CA HIS A 61 -3.42 -7.97 -6.14
C HIS A 61 -3.37 -6.51 -6.58
N LEU A 62 -2.18 -6.01 -6.94
CA LEU A 62 -2.01 -4.62 -7.39
C LEU A 62 -2.86 -4.24 -8.62
N ILE A 63 -3.30 -5.22 -9.41
CA ILE A 63 -4.20 -5.00 -10.54
C ILE A 63 -5.55 -4.40 -10.08
N ASP A 64 -5.96 -4.66 -8.84
CA ASP A 64 -7.21 -4.15 -8.27
C ASP A 64 -7.13 -2.67 -7.85
N VAL A 65 -5.92 -2.08 -7.86
CA VAL A 65 -5.65 -0.70 -7.39
C VAL A 65 -5.36 0.26 -8.56
N GLY A 66 -4.94 -0.26 -9.72
CA GLY A 66 -4.38 0.54 -10.82
C GLY A 66 -5.18 0.57 -12.13
N ALA A 67 -6.24 -0.23 -12.26
CA ALA A 67 -7.09 -0.28 -13.45
C ALA A 67 -7.68 1.11 -13.81
#